data_AF-A0A9J5ZN62-F1
#
_entry.id   AF-A0A9J5ZN62-F1
#
_cell.length_a   1.000
_cell.length_b   1.000
_cell.length_c   1.000
_cell.angle_alpha   90.00
_cell.angle_beta   90.00
_cell.angle_gamma   90.00
#
_symmetry.space_group_name_H-M   'P 1'
#
loop_
_entity.id
_entity.type
_entity.pdbx_description
1 polymer ?
#
loop_
_entity_poly.entity_id
_entity_poly.type
_entity_poly.pdbx_seq_one_letter_code
_entity_poly.pdbx_strand_id
1 'polypeptide(L)'
;MQGGSNGIGYGLKYQARCIADVKADTDHTSFLTGTLSLKEENEVHLIRISSAGTELLCEGLFSHPNEIWDLASCPFDQRIFSTVFSSGETYGAAIWQIPELYGQSNSPQLERIASLDAHNSKIKWLVFFYMVNSNCLP
;
A
#
# COMPACT_ATOMS: atom_id res chain seq x y z
N MET A 1 -8.34 -36.87 -13.46
CA MET A 1 -8.01 -36.28 -12.14
C MET A 1 -7.67 -34.82 -12.37
N GLN A 2 -8.64 -33.91 -12.30
CA GLN A 2 -8.38 -32.47 -12.34
C GLN A 2 -8.06 -32.03 -10.91
N GLY A 3 -6.78 -31.73 -10.65
CA GLY A 3 -6.42 -30.96 -9.46
C GLY A 3 -6.90 -29.53 -9.67
N GLY A 4 -8.15 -29.25 -9.27
CA GLY A 4 -8.71 -27.91 -9.31
C GLY A 4 -7.90 -27.02 -8.37
N SER A 5 -7.24 -26.00 -8.92
CA SER A 5 -6.58 -24.99 -8.11
C SER A 5 -7.65 -24.18 -7.38
N ASN A 6 -7.70 -24.27 -6.05
CA ASN A 6 -8.54 -23.41 -5.22
C ASN A 6 -7.93 -21.99 -5.06
N GLY A 7 -7.23 -21.50 -6.08
CA GLY A 7 -6.55 -20.21 -6.04
C GLY A 7 -7.57 -19.07 -6.19
N ILE A 8 -7.51 -18.10 -5.30
CA ILE A 8 -8.22 -16.82 -5.43
C ILE A 8 -7.27 -15.80 -6.08
N GLY A 9 -7.80 -14.95 -6.96
CA GLY A 9 -6.99 -14.00 -7.72
C GLY A 9 -7.66 -12.63 -7.79
N TYR A 10 -6.82 -11.59 -7.81
CA TYR A 10 -7.22 -10.21 -8.04
C TYR A 10 -6.42 -9.65 -9.21
N GLY A 11 -7.11 -9.12 -10.22
CA GLY A 11 -6.49 -8.52 -11.40
C GLY A 11 -6.42 -7.00 -11.28
N LEU A 12 -5.25 -6.43 -11.54
CA LEU A 12 -5.10 -4.98 -11.65
C LEU A 12 -5.26 -4.55 -13.11
N LYS A 13 -5.82 -3.34 -13.31
CA LYS A 13 -5.90 -2.71 -14.64
C LYS A 13 -4.50 -2.41 -15.20
N TYR A 14 -3.60 -1.99 -14.32
CA TYR A 14 -2.22 -1.64 -14.65
C TYR A 14 -1.23 -2.63 -14.03
N GLN A 15 0.01 -2.64 -14.52
CA GLN A 15 1.04 -3.56 -14.05
C GLN A 15 1.31 -3.35 -12.55
N ALA A 16 1.07 -4.37 -11.74
CA ALA A 16 1.48 -4.40 -10.34
C ALA A 16 3.00 -4.43 -10.22
N ARG A 17 3.55 -3.69 -9.26
CA ARG A 17 4.99 -3.65 -8.99
C ARG A 17 5.35 -4.17 -7.61
N CYS A 18 4.56 -3.82 -6.60
CA CYS A 18 4.82 -4.17 -5.21
C CYS A 18 3.51 -4.55 -4.51
N ILE A 19 3.64 -5.33 -3.45
CA ILE A 19 2.56 -5.73 -2.55
C ILE A 19 3.10 -5.75 -1.12
N ALA A 20 2.29 -5.31 -0.17
CA ALA A 20 2.58 -5.34 1.26
C ALA A 20 1.34 -5.78 2.04
N ASP A 21 1.52 -6.45 3.17
CA ASP A 21 0.45 -6.70 4.13
C ASP A 21 0.01 -5.40 4.82
N VAL A 22 -1.22 -5.35 5.33
CA VAL A 22 -1.70 -4.26 6.21
C VAL A 22 -1.52 -4.69 7.66
N LYS A 23 -0.33 -4.43 8.22
CA LYS A 23 0.11 -4.90 9.54
C LYS A 23 -0.87 -4.59 10.68
N ALA A 24 -1.53 -3.44 10.61
CA ALA A 24 -2.43 -2.94 11.65
C ALA A 24 -3.89 -3.40 11.49
N ASP A 25 -4.26 -4.08 10.38
CA ASP A 25 -5.60 -4.70 10.25
C ASP A 25 -5.56 -6.06 10.96
N THR A 26 -6.02 -6.07 12.21
CA THR A 26 -6.03 -7.29 13.04
C THR A 26 -7.25 -8.17 12.79
N ASP A 27 -8.25 -7.64 12.09
CA ASP A 27 -9.56 -8.29 11.92
C ASP A 27 -9.67 -9.01 10.57
N HIS A 28 -8.88 -8.58 9.57
CA HIS A 28 -8.92 -9.14 8.22
C HIS A 28 -7.52 -9.41 7.68
N THR A 29 -7.45 -10.28 6.66
CA THR A 29 -6.24 -10.41 5.84
C THR A 29 -6.31 -9.42 4.68
N SER A 30 -5.64 -8.28 4.85
CA SER A 30 -5.63 -7.16 3.91
C SER A 30 -4.23 -6.89 3.36
N PHE A 31 -4.16 -6.41 2.13
CA PHE A 31 -2.94 -6.09 1.40
C PHE A 31 -3.06 -4.75 0.70
N LEU A 32 -1.94 -4.04 0.58
CA LEU A 32 -1.77 -2.91 -0.32
C LEU A 32 -0.97 -3.36 -1.54
N THR A 33 -1.37 -2.97 -2.74
CA THR A 33 -0.55 -3.16 -3.95
C THR A 33 -0.46 -1.87 -4.74
N GLY A 34 0.72 -1.60 -5.28
CA GLY A 34 1.02 -0.40 -6.04
C GLY A 34 1.31 -0.74 -7.49
N THR A 35 0.81 0.09 -8.40
CA THR A 35 1.07 -0.05 -9.84
C THR A 35 2.35 0.66 -10.27
N LEU A 36 2.82 0.29 -11.46
CA LEU A 36 3.85 1.00 -12.19
C LEU A 36 3.41 1.21 -13.64
N SER A 37 3.15 2.46 -13.99
CA SER A 37 2.84 2.94 -15.33
C SER A 37 3.63 4.21 -15.63
N LEU A 38 4.16 4.28 -16.85
CA LEU A 38 4.82 5.47 -17.41
C LEU A 38 3.86 6.39 -18.16
N LYS A 39 2.65 5.91 -18.46
CA LYS A 39 1.69 6.60 -19.35
C LYS A 39 0.40 7.00 -18.64
N GLU A 40 0.04 6.24 -17.63
CA GLU A 40 -1.23 6.35 -16.92
C GLU A 40 -0.95 6.79 -15.49
N GLU A 41 -1.95 7.37 -14.83
CA GLU A 41 -1.86 7.65 -13.40
C GLU A 41 -1.70 6.32 -12.63
N ASN A 42 -0.79 6.30 -11.66
CA ASN A 42 -0.55 5.11 -10.86
C ASN A 42 -1.59 5.01 -9.75
N GLU A 43 -1.79 3.81 -9.23
CA GLU A 43 -2.82 3.52 -8.26
C GLU A 43 -2.26 2.65 -7.12
N VAL A 44 -2.76 2.90 -5.90
CA VAL A 44 -2.64 1.99 -4.76
C VAL A 44 -3.99 1.33 -4.55
N HIS A 45 -4.02 0.00 -4.51
CA HIS A 45 -5.22 -0.76 -4.18
C HIS A 45 -5.10 -1.31 -2.76
N LEU A 46 -6.16 -1.14 -1.97
CA LEU A 46 -6.40 -1.86 -0.73
C LEU A 46 -7.29 -3.07 -1.05
N ILE A 47 -6.73 -4.26 -0.90
CA ILE A 47 -7.38 -5.52 -1.22
C ILE A 47 -7.55 -6.33 0.06
N ARG A 48 -8.69 -6.98 0.22
CA ARG A 48 -9.00 -7.82 1.38
C ARG A 48 -9.49 -9.20 0.96
N ILE A 49 -9.04 -10.24 1.65
CA ILE A 49 -9.65 -11.56 1.51
C ILE A 49 -11.02 -11.55 2.18
N SER A 50 -12.06 -12.03 1.49
CA SER A 50 -13.38 -12.16 2.10
C SER A 50 -13.37 -13.06 3.32
N SER A 51 -14.34 -12.90 4.21
CA SER A 51 -14.46 -13.74 5.41
C SER A 51 -14.59 -15.24 5.10
N ALA A 52 -15.12 -15.60 3.93
CA ALA A 52 -15.20 -16.98 3.46
C ALA A 52 -13.88 -17.52 2.86
N GLY A 53 -12.90 -16.65 2.59
CA GLY A 53 -11.63 -17.04 1.99
C GLY A 53 -11.71 -17.37 0.50
N THR A 54 -12.80 -17.00 -0.17
CA THR A 54 -13.10 -17.42 -1.56
C THR A 54 -12.87 -16.34 -2.60
N GLU A 55 -12.66 -15.09 -2.20
CA GLU A 55 -12.49 -13.96 -3.10
C GLU A 55 -11.58 -12.89 -2.51
N LEU A 56 -11.01 -12.07 -3.39
CA LEU A 56 -10.26 -10.87 -3.05
C LEU A 56 -11.08 -9.64 -3.46
N LEU A 57 -11.45 -8.84 -2.46
CA LEU A 57 -12.28 -7.65 -2.60
C LEU A 57 -11.40 -6.41 -2.71
N CYS A 58 -11.73 -5.51 -3.64
CA CYS A 58 -11.13 -4.19 -3.72
C CYS A 58 -11.87 -3.25 -2.76
N GLU A 59 -11.32 -3.04 -1.57
CA GLU A 59 -11.88 -2.17 -0.54
C GLU A 59 -11.57 -0.70 -0.83
N GLY A 60 -10.42 -0.42 -1.44
CA GLY A 60 -10.00 0.94 -1.77
C GLY A 60 -9.14 0.98 -3.02
N LEU A 61 -9.33 2.05 -3.79
CA LEU A 61 -8.52 2.38 -4.96
C LEU A 61 -8.11 3.84 -4.81
N PHE A 62 -6.83 4.15 -4.93
CA PHE A 62 -6.31 5.49 -4.65
C PHE A 62 -5.32 5.94 -5.70
N SER A 63 -5.52 7.14 -6.28
CA SER A 63 -4.58 7.71 -7.24
C SER A 63 -3.26 8.08 -6.58
N HIS A 64 -2.16 7.79 -7.28
CA HIS A 64 -0.79 8.07 -6.89
C HIS A 64 -0.03 8.71 -8.08
N PRO A 65 0.61 9.89 -7.88
CA PRO A 65 1.14 10.68 -8.98
C PRO A 65 2.43 10.11 -9.60
N ASN A 66 3.09 9.15 -8.95
CA ASN A 66 4.42 8.67 -9.31
C ASN A 66 4.47 7.14 -9.42
N GLU A 67 5.50 6.60 -10.08
CA GLU A 67 5.73 5.16 -10.16
C GLU A 67 5.97 4.59 -8.77
N ILE A 68 5.17 3.60 -8.35
CA ILE A 68 5.30 3.02 -7.01
C ILE A 68 6.29 1.86 -7.07
N TRP A 69 7.40 2.00 -6.35
CA TRP A 69 8.49 1.04 -6.36
C TRP A 69 8.49 0.11 -5.16
N ASP A 70 8.03 0.60 -4.01
CA ASP A 70 7.88 -0.18 -2.78
C ASP A 70 6.75 0.38 -1.91
N LEU A 71 6.21 -0.48 -1.04
CA LEU A 71 5.15 -0.18 -0.08
C LEU A 71 5.51 -0.74 1.29
N ALA A 72 5.19 -0.01 2.35
CA ALA A 72 5.21 -0.55 3.70
C ALA A 72 4.03 0.02 4.50
N SER A 73 3.28 -0.85 5.17
CA SER A 73 2.18 -0.42 6.04
C SER A 73 2.67 -0.02 7.42
N CYS A 74 1.99 0.94 8.03
CA CYS A 74 2.19 1.29 9.43
C CYS A 74 1.68 0.15 10.33
N PRO A 75 2.45 -0.28 11.34
CA PRO A 75 2.04 -1.34 12.25
C PRO A 75 1.03 -0.89 13.33
N PHE A 76 0.68 0.40 13.39
CA PHE A 76 -0.19 0.96 14.42
C PHE A 76 -1.48 1.60 13.90
N ASP A 77 -1.53 1.96 12.62
CA ASP A 77 -2.73 2.53 11.99
C ASP A 77 -2.85 1.95 10.58
N GLN A 78 -3.93 1.21 10.34
CA GLN A 78 -4.20 0.53 9.06
C GLN A 78 -4.39 1.52 7.89
N ARG A 79 -4.65 2.79 8.18
CA ARG A 79 -4.80 3.84 7.17
C ARG A 79 -3.48 4.50 6.80
N ILE A 80 -2.41 4.25 7.54
CA ILE A 80 -1.10 4.86 7.29
C ILE A 80 -0.19 3.86 6.60
N PHE A 81 0.44 4.29 5.52
CA PHE A 81 1.47 3.51 4.84
C PHE A 81 2.46 4.45 4.16
N SER A 82 3.57 3.91 3.71
CA SER A 82 4.58 4.65 2.95
C SER A 82 4.74 4.09 1.56
N THR A 83 5.05 4.96 0.59
CA THR A 83 5.53 4.56 -0.73
C THR A 83 6.98 4.98 -0.91
N VAL A 84 7.75 4.15 -1.62
CA VAL A 84 8.94 4.60 -2.35
C VAL A 84 8.53 4.79 -3.79
N PHE A 85 8.90 5.91 -4.40
CA PHE A 85 8.46 6.25 -5.74
C PHE A 85 9.53 6.92 -6.60
N SER A 86 9.27 6.94 -7.91
CA SER A 86 10.06 7.64 -8.92
C SER A 86 9.18 8.57 -9.73
N SER A 87 9.62 9.82 -9.90
CA SER A 87 9.00 10.79 -10.82
C SER A 87 9.61 10.76 -12.22
N GLY A 88 10.50 9.80 -12.50
CA GLY A 88 11.32 9.74 -13.72
C GLY A 88 12.61 10.55 -13.63
N GLU A 89 12.59 11.68 -12.94
CA GLU A 89 13.77 12.55 -12.72
C GLU A 89 14.36 12.38 -11.31
N THR A 90 13.50 12.14 -10.33
CA THR A 90 13.87 12.05 -8.92
C THR A 90 13.29 10.81 -8.28
N TYR A 91 13.91 10.39 -7.19
CA TYR A 91 13.40 9.35 -6.31
C TYR A 91 12.88 10.02 -5.05
N GLY A 92 11.84 9.45 -4.44
CA GLY A 92 11.24 9.97 -3.23
C GLY A 92 10.66 8.85 -2.38
N ALA A 93 10.40 9.18 -1.13
CA ALA A 93 9.49 8.39 -0.31
C ALA A 93 8.54 9.33 0.42
N ALA A 94 7.34 8.85 0.69
CA ALA A 94 6.34 9.64 1.40
C ALA A 94 5.47 8.73 2.27
N ILE A 95 4.94 9.31 3.33
CA ILE A 95 3.94 8.69 4.17
C ILE A 95 2.58 9.24 3.75
N TRP A 96 1.63 8.34 3.59
CA TRP A 96 0.28 8.59 3.10
C TRP A 96 -0.75 8.15 4.13
N GLN A 97 -1.89 8.82 4.11
CA GLN A 97 -3.05 8.45 4.90
C GLN A 97 -4.24 8.15 3.98
N ILE A 98 -4.88 7.00 4.22
CA ILE A 98 -6.14 6.60 3.61
C ILE A 98 -7.27 7.44 4.23
N PRO A 99 -8.10 8.13 3.42
CA PRO A 99 -9.25 8.91 3.91
C PRO A 99 -10.25 8.03 4.67
N GLU A 100 -11.01 8.57 5.61
CA GLU A 100 -12.03 7.81 6.37
C GLU A 100 -13.16 7.23 5.52
N LEU A 101 -13.53 7.93 4.45
CA LEU A 101 -14.62 7.56 3.56
C LEU A 101 -14.07 7.00 2.23
N TYR A 102 -13.21 5.98 2.31
CA TYR A 102 -12.75 5.27 1.13
C TYR A 102 -13.83 4.32 0.59
N GLY A 103 -13.92 4.16 -0.74
CA GLY A 103 -14.94 3.33 -1.42
C GLY A 103 -16.19 4.08 -1.92
N GLN A 104 -16.33 5.37 -1.63
CA GLN A 104 -17.45 6.21 -2.11
C GLN A 104 -17.12 7.04 -3.36
N SER A 105 -15.83 7.15 -3.72
CA SER A 105 -15.33 7.91 -4.88
C SER A 105 -14.51 7.02 -5.80
N ASN A 106 -14.54 7.31 -7.11
CA ASN A 106 -13.75 6.62 -8.14
C ASN A 106 -12.28 7.07 -8.08
N SER A 107 -11.54 6.55 -7.09
CA SER A 107 -10.10 6.78 -6.88
C SER A 107 -9.75 8.14 -6.25
N PRO A 108 -10.06 8.39 -4.96
CA PRO A 108 -9.58 9.58 -4.27
C PRO A 108 -8.05 9.60 -4.20
N GLN A 109 -7.48 10.80 -4.27
CA GLN A 109 -6.04 10.99 -4.04
C GLN A 109 -5.72 10.78 -2.56
N LEU A 110 -4.59 10.12 -2.28
CA LEU A 110 -4.08 9.95 -0.93
C LEU A 110 -3.61 11.29 -0.32
N GLU A 111 -3.84 11.46 0.97
CA GLU A 111 -3.28 12.58 1.71
C GLU A 111 -1.81 12.31 2.04
N ARG A 112 -0.91 13.18 1.58
CA ARG A 112 0.52 13.10 1.91
C ARG A 112 0.78 13.76 3.26
N ILE A 113 1.02 12.95 4.29
CA ILE A 113 1.24 13.43 5.67
C ILE A 113 2.70 13.76 5.97
N ALA A 114 3.65 13.13 5.25
CA ALA A 114 5.07 13.46 5.35
C ALA A 114 5.82 13.10 4.05
N SER A 115 6.89 13.82 3.74
CA SER A 115 7.87 13.39 2.74
C SER A 115 9.18 12.97 3.42
N LEU A 116 9.90 12.07 2.76
CA LEU A 116 11.13 11.46 3.23
C LEU A 116 12.19 11.71 2.14
N ASP A 117 12.69 12.95 2.08
CA ASP A 117 13.46 13.47 0.93
C ASP A 117 14.96 13.69 1.23
N ALA A 118 15.48 13.11 2.31
CA ALA A 118 16.87 13.31 2.75
C ALA A 118 17.90 12.44 1.99
N HIS A 119 17.47 11.64 1.01
CA HIS A 119 18.31 10.71 0.27
C HIS A 119 18.93 11.34 -0.98
N ASN A 120 20.19 11.01 -1.23
CA ASN A 120 20.93 11.47 -2.42
C ASN A 120 20.99 10.42 -3.54
N SER A 121 20.25 9.32 -3.39
CA SER A 121 20.28 8.18 -4.30
C SER A 121 18.97 7.38 -4.24
N LYS A 122 18.79 6.46 -5.19
CA LYS A 122 17.64 5.56 -5.24
C LYS A 122 17.39 4.85 -3.91
N ILE A 123 16.17 5.00 -3.39
CA ILE A 123 15.67 4.22 -2.26
C ILE A 123 15.24 2.85 -2.80
N LYS A 124 15.65 1.77 -2.12
CA LYS A 124 15.31 0.40 -2.52
C LYS A 124 14.12 -0.16 -1.75
N TRP A 125 14.06 0.15 -0.46
CA TRP A 125 13.08 -0.40 0.47
C TRP A 125 12.80 0.59 1.59
N LEU A 126 11.60 0.54 2.17
CA LEU A 126 11.26 1.28 3.38
C LEU A 126 10.73 0.32 4.45
N VAL A 127 11.11 0.55 5.71
CA VAL A 127 10.69 -0.27 6.85
C VAL A 127 10.24 0.63 7.99
N PHE A 128 9.09 0.30 8.59
CA PHE A 128 8.66 0.88 9.86
C PHE A 128 9.35 0.15 11.01
N PHE A 129 10.10 0.89 11.84
CA PHE A 129 10.64 0.41 13.11
C PHE A 129 9.91 1.08 14.27
N TYR A 130 9.66 0.31 15.34
CA TYR A 130 9.19 0.86 16.60
C TYR A 130 10.24 0.65 17.68
N MET A 131 10.41 1.65 18.53
CA MET A 131 11.20 1.55 19.75
C MET A 131 10.23 1.45 20.92
N VAL A 132 10.25 0.34 21.64
CA VAL A 132 9.55 0.25 22.92
C VAL A 132 10.41 0.99 23.94
N ASN A 133 9.96 2.15 24.39
CA ASN A 133 10.61 2.84 25.49
C ASN A 133 10.39 2.02 26.78
N SER A 134 11.44 1.36 27.27
CA SER A 134 11.42 0.53 28.48
C SER A 134 11.28 1.32 29.80
N ASN A 135 10.99 2.63 29.74
CA ASN A 135 10.93 3.51 30.93
C ASN A 135 9.52 3.80 31.44
N CYS A 136 8.50 3.08 30.98
CA CYS A 136 7.14 3.17 31.53
C CYS A 136 6.71 1.82 32.12
N LEU A 137 7.26 1.47 33.27
CA LEU A 137 6.61 0.57 34.23
C LEU A 137 6.37 1.38 35.51
N PRO A 138 5.15 1.38 36.07
CA PRO A 138 4.85 2.06 37.34
C PRO A 138 5.58 1.43 38.53
#